data_AF-A0A951GPW3-F1
#
_entry.id   AF-A0A951GPW3-F1
#
_cell.length_a   1.000
_cell.length_b   1.000
_cell.length_c   1.000
_cell.angle_alpha   90.00
_cell.angle_beta   90.00
_cell.angle_gamma   90.00
#
_symmetry.space_group_name_H-M   'P 1'
#
loop_
_entity.id
_entity.type
_entity.pdbx_description
1 polymer ?
#
loop_
_entity_poly.entity_id
_entity_poly.type
_entity_poly.pdbx_seq_one_letter_code
_entity_poly.pdbx_strand_id
1 'polypeptide(L)'
;DADHPGLNSTFAAAAKHGLPVNLLCWGILDKGLPHIQRHRDTVIVIDHLGLLQPARPPVPANVWADLPKLLALAQYENVRVKISGACTMSHQPFPYDDIWEPVLRVIDAFGLDRCMWGTDWTRTIGMLTYEQGVAPFRDTKRLSENDKAALMGGTLQKVYKW
;
A
#
# COMPACT_ATOMS: atom_id res chain seq x y z
N ASP A 1 11.47 16.60 -5.74
CA ASP A 1 12.61 16.48 -6.66
C ASP A 1 13.45 15.30 -6.18
N ALA A 2 13.82 14.40 -7.10
CA ALA A 2 14.66 13.24 -6.81
C ALA A 2 16.02 13.63 -6.23
N ASP A 3 16.52 14.80 -6.61
CA ASP A 3 17.83 15.30 -6.20
C ASP A 3 17.76 16.21 -4.97
N HIS A 4 16.58 16.29 -4.33
CA HIS A 4 16.42 17.05 -3.10
C HIS A 4 17.34 16.48 -2.00
N PRO A 5 18.34 17.25 -1.52
CA PRO A 5 19.39 16.73 -0.65
C PRO A 5 18.82 16.21 0.67
N GLY A 6 17.77 16.86 1.19
CA GLY A 6 17.08 16.42 2.39
C GLY A 6 16.46 15.02 2.24
N LEU A 7 15.79 14.73 1.12
CA LEU A 7 15.17 13.42 0.92
C LEU A 7 16.25 12.35 0.80
N ASN A 8 17.28 12.60 0.00
CA ASN A 8 18.38 11.65 -0.17
C ASN A 8 19.11 11.36 1.15
N SER A 9 19.32 12.37 1.99
CA SER A 9 19.89 12.18 3.33
C SER A 9 18.99 11.34 4.25
N THR A 10 17.66 11.52 4.19
CA THR A 10 16.70 10.72 4.96
C THR A 10 16.73 9.25 4.57
N PHE A 11 16.67 8.93 3.27
CA PHE A 11 16.74 7.54 2.81
C PHE A 11 18.07 6.87 3.17
N ALA A 12 19.18 7.57 2.98
CA ALA A 12 20.51 7.04 3.33
C ALA A 12 20.67 6.81 4.85
N ALA A 13 20.16 7.73 5.67
CA ALA A 13 20.14 7.54 7.12
C ALA A 13 19.24 6.36 7.52
N ALA A 14 18.07 6.22 6.91
CA ALA A 14 17.17 5.12 7.16
C ALA A 14 17.82 3.76 6.83
N ALA A 15 18.51 3.66 5.69
CA ALA A 15 19.30 2.47 5.34
C ALA A 15 20.37 2.16 6.41
N LYS A 16 21.16 3.17 6.81
CA LYS A 16 22.21 3.02 7.83
C LYS A 16 21.67 2.48 9.15
N HIS A 17 20.46 2.85 9.53
CA HIS A 17 19.84 2.45 10.78
C HIS A 17 18.87 1.26 10.63
N GLY A 18 18.73 0.71 9.42
CA GLY A 18 17.81 -0.40 9.14
C GLY A 18 16.35 -0.06 9.43
N LEU A 19 15.97 1.20 9.20
CA LEU A 19 14.61 1.72 9.34
C LEU A 19 13.92 1.76 7.97
N PRO A 20 12.66 1.30 7.85
CA PRO A 20 11.88 1.49 6.63
C PRO A 20 11.45 2.94 6.46
N VAL A 21 11.31 3.39 5.21
CA VAL A 21 10.73 4.68 4.86
C VAL A 21 9.35 4.47 4.23
N ASN A 22 8.32 5.05 4.85
CA ASN A 22 7.00 5.17 4.24
C ASN A 22 7.01 6.32 3.24
N LEU A 23 6.62 6.04 1.99
CA LEU A 23 6.63 6.98 0.89
C LEU A 23 5.21 7.19 0.35
N LEU A 24 4.64 8.33 0.71
CA LEU A 24 3.41 8.83 0.12
C LEU A 24 3.69 9.45 -1.25
N CYS A 25 3.27 8.76 -2.31
CA CYS A 25 3.46 9.19 -3.70
C CYS A 25 2.23 8.95 -4.59
N TRP A 26 1.04 8.94 -3.99
CA TRP A 26 -0.23 8.80 -4.71
C TRP A 26 -0.41 9.82 -5.85
N GLY A 27 -0.82 9.32 -7.02
CA GLY A 27 -0.98 10.14 -8.24
C GLY A 27 0.33 10.71 -8.82
N ILE A 28 1.48 10.42 -8.21
CA ILE A 28 2.81 10.88 -8.63
C ILE A 28 3.88 9.78 -8.48
N LEU A 29 3.50 8.50 -8.65
CA LEU A 29 4.41 7.35 -8.52
C LEU A 29 5.68 7.51 -9.38
N ASP A 30 5.54 8.08 -10.58
CA ASP A 30 6.65 8.37 -11.49
C ASP A 30 7.70 9.31 -10.87
N LYS A 31 7.28 10.22 -9.98
CA LYS A 31 8.20 11.10 -9.22
C LYS A 31 8.85 10.39 -8.03
N GLY A 32 8.24 9.32 -7.52
CA GLY A 32 8.81 8.47 -6.48
C GLY A 32 9.85 7.49 -7.01
N LEU A 33 9.72 7.06 -8.27
CA LEU A 33 10.56 6.05 -8.90
C LEU A 33 12.08 6.33 -8.81
N PRO A 34 12.58 7.55 -9.06
CA PRO A 34 14.02 7.82 -8.93
C PRO A 34 14.54 7.60 -7.50
N HIS A 35 13.73 7.89 -6.47
CA HIS A 35 14.12 7.62 -5.08
C HIS A 35 14.21 6.11 -4.81
N ILE A 36 13.26 5.33 -5.33
CA ILE A 36 13.27 3.86 -5.24
C ILE A 36 14.50 3.28 -5.92
N GLN A 37 14.81 3.76 -7.13
CA GLN A 37 15.94 3.26 -7.90
C GLN A 37 17.29 3.59 -7.26
N ARG A 38 17.41 4.76 -6.64
CA ARG A 38 18.64 5.24 -6.02
C ARG A 38 18.92 4.59 -4.66
N HIS A 39 17.89 4.37 -3.86
CA HIS A 39 18.02 3.94 -2.46
C HIS A 39 17.69 2.45 -2.29
N ARG A 40 18.44 1.58 -2.98
CA ARG A 40 18.21 0.13 -3.00
C ARG A 40 18.39 -0.55 -1.64
N ASP A 41 19.23 0.03 -0.79
CA ASP A 41 19.51 -0.50 0.55
C ASP A 41 18.48 -0.05 1.59
N THR A 42 17.57 0.86 1.23
CA THR A 42 16.46 1.29 2.10
C THR A 42 15.23 0.46 1.78
N VAL A 43 14.58 -0.11 2.80
CA VAL A 43 13.23 -0.67 2.65
C VAL A 43 12.25 0.49 2.47
N ILE A 44 11.51 0.49 1.36
CA ILE A 44 10.56 1.54 1.02
C ILE A 44 9.15 0.96 1.00
N VAL A 45 8.27 1.52 1.82
CA VAL A 45 6.86 1.14 1.87
C VAL A 45 6.05 2.17 1.08
N ILE A 46 5.42 1.74 -0.01
CA ILE A 46 4.48 2.57 -0.76
C ILE A 46 3.17 2.64 0.01
N ASP A 47 2.82 3.84 0.47
CA ASP A 47 1.59 4.08 1.22
C ASP A 47 0.35 4.07 0.30
N HIS A 48 -0.77 3.55 0.83
CA HIS A 48 -2.10 3.61 0.19
C HIS A 48 -2.13 3.09 -1.24
N LEU A 49 -1.44 1.98 -1.52
CA LEU A 49 -1.28 1.40 -2.85
C LEU A 49 -0.60 2.36 -3.86
N GLY A 50 -0.06 3.50 -3.43
CA GLY A 50 0.43 4.53 -4.34
C GLY A 50 -0.67 5.14 -5.21
N LEU A 51 -1.94 4.96 -4.84
CA LEU A 51 -3.10 5.40 -5.61
C LEU A 51 -3.75 6.62 -4.96
N LEU A 52 -4.26 7.53 -5.79
CA LEU A 52 -5.05 8.66 -5.30
C LEU A 52 -6.44 8.15 -4.90
N GLN A 53 -6.68 8.09 -3.61
CA GLN A 53 -7.93 7.58 -3.06
C GLN A 53 -8.93 8.73 -2.87
N PRO A 54 -10.24 8.50 -3.09
CA PRO A 54 -11.23 9.55 -2.93
C PRO A 54 -11.29 10.03 -1.48
N ALA A 55 -11.40 11.35 -1.29
CA ALA A 55 -11.58 11.95 0.02
C ALA A 55 -13.06 11.92 0.48
N ARG A 56 -13.99 11.73 -0.46
CA ARG A 56 -15.43 11.60 -0.24
C ARG A 56 -16.09 10.95 -1.47
N PRO A 57 -17.30 10.36 -1.34
CA PRO A 57 -18.08 9.93 -2.50
C PRO A 57 -18.40 11.10 -3.45
N PRO A 58 -18.65 10.83 -4.75
CA PRO A 58 -18.63 9.50 -5.40
C PRO A 58 -17.20 9.01 -5.71
N VAL A 59 -17.03 7.69 -5.84
CA VAL A 59 -15.76 7.07 -6.23
C VAL A 59 -15.53 7.26 -7.75
N PRO A 60 -14.39 7.82 -8.18
CA PRO A 60 -14.09 7.96 -9.60
C PRO A 60 -14.09 6.62 -10.34
N ALA A 61 -14.62 6.57 -11.57
CA ALA A 61 -14.67 5.33 -12.36
C ALA A 61 -13.26 4.76 -12.64
N ASN A 62 -12.24 5.61 -12.67
CA ASN A 62 -10.85 5.27 -12.95
C ASN A 62 -9.97 5.27 -11.70
N VAL A 63 -10.52 5.00 -10.51
CA VAL A 63 -9.79 5.03 -9.22
C VAL A 63 -8.55 4.10 -9.19
N TRP A 64 -8.53 3.06 -10.03
CA TRP A 64 -7.40 2.12 -10.19
C TRP A 64 -6.51 2.40 -11.41
N ALA A 65 -6.61 3.56 -12.06
CA ALA A 65 -5.89 3.86 -13.31
C ALA A 65 -4.36 3.71 -13.21
N ASP A 66 -3.78 4.06 -12.05
CA ASP A 66 -2.33 3.96 -11.81
C ASP A 66 -1.90 2.58 -11.26
N LEU A 67 -2.80 1.60 -11.15
CA LEU A 67 -2.45 0.24 -10.71
C LEU A 67 -1.29 -0.37 -11.52
N PRO A 68 -1.22 -0.26 -12.87
CA PRO A 68 -0.08 -0.77 -13.62
C PRO A 68 1.27 -0.15 -13.20
N LYS A 69 1.28 1.13 -12.79
CA LYS A 69 2.51 1.78 -12.29
C LYS A 69 2.95 1.22 -10.96
N LEU A 70 2.00 0.97 -10.05
CA LEU A 70 2.27 0.28 -8.79
C LEU A 70 2.85 -1.12 -9.04
N LEU A 71 2.19 -1.92 -9.89
CA LEU A 71 2.63 -3.28 -10.20
C LEU A 71 4.04 -3.31 -10.81
N ALA A 72 4.40 -2.31 -11.62
CA ALA A 72 5.75 -2.18 -12.17
C ALA A 72 6.84 -2.01 -11.09
N LEU A 73 6.50 -1.50 -9.90
CA LEU A 73 7.46 -1.38 -8.80
C LEU A 73 7.80 -2.73 -8.15
N ALA A 74 7.05 -3.80 -8.44
CA ALA A 74 7.30 -5.13 -7.88
C ALA A 74 8.69 -5.69 -8.26
N GLN A 75 9.27 -5.21 -9.37
CA GLN A 75 10.64 -5.53 -9.81
C GLN A 75 11.72 -5.06 -8.83
N TYR A 76 11.38 -4.18 -7.89
CA TYR A 76 12.31 -3.64 -6.91
C TYR A 76 12.17 -4.39 -5.57
N GLU A 77 13.17 -5.20 -5.25
CA GLU A 77 13.16 -6.09 -4.08
C GLU A 77 13.04 -5.34 -2.74
N ASN A 78 13.47 -4.08 -2.68
CA ASN A 78 13.40 -3.23 -1.50
C ASN A 78 12.03 -2.54 -1.31
N VAL A 79 11.10 -2.69 -2.27
CA VAL A 79 9.77 -2.07 -2.22
C VAL A 79 8.75 -2.99 -1.54
N ARG A 80 7.93 -2.41 -0.68
CA ARG A 80 6.80 -3.02 0.04
C ARG A 80 5.56 -2.18 -0.25
N VAL A 81 4.36 -2.75 -0.09
CA VAL A 81 3.10 -2.04 -0.34
C VAL A 81 2.20 -2.11 0.88
N LYS A 82 1.68 -0.95 1.27
CA LYS A 82 0.62 -0.83 2.27
C LYS A 82 -0.73 -0.81 1.56
N ILE A 83 -1.48 -1.90 1.71
CA ILE A 83 -2.86 -2.06 1.25
C ILE A 83 -3.76 -1.42 2.30
N SER A 84 -3.86 -0.10 2.22
CA SER A 84 -4.69 0.69 3.13
C SER A 84 -5.67 1.57 2.37
N GLY A 85 -6.82 1.83 2.97
CA GLY A 85 -7.86 2.66 2.36
C GLY A 85 -8.58 2.05 1.16
N ALA A 86 -8.32 0.78 0.82
CA ALA A 86 -8.87 0.13 -0.38
C ALA A 86 -10.40 0.15 -0.44
N CYS A 87 -11.09 -0.04 0.69
CA CYS A 87 -12.56 -0.01 0.76
C CYS A 87 -13.16 1.35 0.33
N THR A 88 -12.41 2.46 0.41
CA THR A 88 -12.87 3.77 -0.08
C THR A 88 -12.93 3.85 -1.61
N MET A 89 -12.30 2.90 -2.31
CA MET A 89 -12.24 2.83 -3.78
C MET A 89 -13.27 1.86 -4.37
N SER A 90 -14.16 1.30 -3.54
CA SER A 90 -15.21 0.38 -3.96
C SER A 90 -16.37 1.10 -4.62
N HIS A 91 -16.85 0.58 -5.75
CA HIS A 91 -18.13 0.94 -6.35
C HIS A 91 -19.26 0.01 -5.87
N GLN A 92 -18.93 -1.14 -5.27
CA GLN A 92 -19.91 -2.06 -4.68
C GLN A 92 -20.23 -1.69 -3.22
N PRO A 93 -21.41 -2.07 -2.70
CA PRO A 93 -21.70 -1.98 -1.27
C PRO A 93 -20.82 -2.93 -0.46
N PHE A 94 -20.76 -2.73 0.86
CA PHE A 94 -20.11 -3.65 1.79
C PHE A 94 -20.57 -5.11 1.53
N PRO A 95 -19.66 -6.09 1.42
CA PRO A 95 -18.25 -6.05 1.83
C PRO A 95 -17.24 -5.67 0.71
N TYR A 96 -17.65 -4.88 -0.28
CA TYR A 96 -16.76 -4.25 -1.27
C TYR A 96 -16.03 -5.25 -2.18
N ASP A 97 -16.78 -6.17 -2.80
CA ASP A 97 -16.19 -7.32 -3.50
C ASP A 97 -15.29 -6.95 -4.70
N ASP A 98 -15.53 -5.81 -5.33
CA ASP A 98 -14.80 -5.30 -6.49
C ASP A 98 -13.38 -4.81 -6.17
N ILE A 99 -13.03 -4.55 -4.90
CA ILE A 99 -11.66 -4.19 -4.52
C ILE A 99 -10.70 -5.37 -4.65
N TRP A 100 -11.21 -6.60 -4.68
CA TRP A 100 -10.38 -7.79 -4.55
C TRP A 100 -9.61 -8.16 -5.82
N GLU A 101 -10.15 -7.93 -7.02
CA GLU A 101 -9.39 -8.15 -8.25
C GLU A 101 -8.08 -7.34 -8.26
N PRO A 102 -8.09 -6.02 -8.03
CA PRO A 102 -6.86 -5.25 -8.05
C PRO A 102 -5.97 -5.53 -6.82
N VAL A 103 -6.55 -5.80 -5.65
CA VAL A 103 -5.78 -6.20 -4.45
C VAL A 103 -5.02 -7.51 -4.67
N LEU A 104 -5.66 -8.53 -5.25
CA LEU A 104 -5.01 -9.80 -5.54
C LEU A 104 -3.87 -9.63 -6.55
N ARG A 105 -4.02 -8.78 -7.56
CA ARG A 105 -2.91 -8.45 -8.48
C ARG A 105 -1.72 -7.82 -7.79
N VAL A 106 -1.95 -6.98 -6.78
CA VAL A 106 -0.86 -6.42 -5.96
C VAL A 106 -0.20 -7.52 -5.14
N ILE A 107 -0.99 -8.39 -4.50
CA ILE A 107 -0.47 -9.53 -3.74
C ILE A 107 0.33 -10.49 -4.63
N ASP A 108 -0.14 -10.79 -5.84
CA ASP A 108 0.54 -11.67 -6.79
C ASP A 108 1.87 -11.07 -7.27
N ALA A 109 1.90 -9.77 -7.56
CA ALA A 109 3.11 -9.09 -8.05
C ALA A 109 4.17 -8.94 -6.95
N PHE A 110 3.76 -8.55 -5.75
CA PHE A 110 4.69 -8.28 -4.65
C PHE A 110 4.99 -9.51 -3.80
N GLY A 111 4.06 -10.46 -3.69
CA GLY A 111 4.07 -11.52 -2.70
C GLY A 111 3.65 -11.02 -1.31
N LEU A 112 3.08 -11.92 -0.50
CA LEU A 112 2.56 -11.57 0.83
C LEU A 112 3.62 -11.04 1.80
N ASP A 113 4.87 -11.49 1.69
CA ASP A 113 5.99 -10.95 2.47
C ASP A 113 6.32 -9.49 2.16
N ARG A 114 5.69 -8.92 1.12
CA ARG A 114 5.85 -7.52 0.73
C ARG A 114 4.55 -6.71 0.80
N CYS A 115 3.44 -7.32 1.19
CA CYS A 115 2.14 -6.66 1.34
C CYS A 115 1.71 -6.63 2.80
N MET A 116 1.28 -5.45 3.26
CA MET A 116 0.74 -5.27 4.61
C MET A 116 -0.56 -4.48 4.55
N TRP A 117 -1.52 -4.83 5.40
CA TRP A 117 -2.81 -4.15 5.47
C TRP A 117 -2.83 -3.04 6.53
N GLY A 118 -3.67 -2.03 6.34
CA GLY A 118 -4.01 -1.05 7.36
C GLY A 118 -5.33 -0.34 7.08
N THR A 119 -6.02 0.15 8.12
CA THR A 119 -7.36 0.74 7.98
C THR A 119 -7.37 2.08 7.27
N ASP A 120 -6.35 2.92 7.50
CA ASP A 120 -6.36 4.35 7.16
C ASP A 120 -7.46 5.14 7.89
N TRP A 121 -7.80 4.70 9.11
CA TRP A 121 -9.00 5.09 9.86
C TRP A 121 -9.29 6.60 9.85
N THR A 122 -8.31 7.44 10.20
CA THR A 122 -8.53 8.89 10.34
C THR A 122 -8.92 9.56 9.01
N ARG A 123 -8.52 8.99 7.87
CA ARG A 123 -8.89 9.49 6.54
C ARG A 123 -10.23 8.92 6.07
N THR A 124 -10.57 7.69 6.46
CA THR A 124 -11.80 7.02 6.03
C THR A 124 -13.05 7.44 6.82
N ILE A 125 -12.90 8.24 7.88
CA ILE A 125 -14.02 8.80 8.66
C ILE A 125 -15.00 9.51 7.72
N GLY A 126 -16.29 9.21 7.87
CA GLY A 126 -17.36 9.76 7.04
C GLY A 126 -17.58 9.04 5.70
N MET A 127 -16.74 8.06 5.36
CA MET A 127 -16.93 7.20 4.19
C MET A 127 -17.35 5.78 4.57
N LEU A 128 -16.78 5.24 5.65
CA LEU A 128 -17.05 3.90 6.16
C LEU A 128 -16.79 3.81 7.67
N THR A 129 -17.36 2.81 8.33
CA THR A 129 -17.07 2.51 9.74
C THR A 129 -15.76 1.73 9.88
N TYR A 130 -15.17 1.69 11.08
CA TYR A 130 -13.94 0.94 11.32
C TYR A 130 -14.12 -0.54 10.98
N GLU A 131 -15.26 -1.11 11.36
CA GLU A 131 -15.65 -2.48 11.02
C GLU A 131 -15.72 -2.69 9.50
N GLN A 132 -16.32 -1.75 8.76
CA GLN A 132 -16.36 -1.81 7.30
C GLN A 132 -14.95 -1.74 6.66
N GLY A 133 -13.99 -1.09 7.31
CA GLY A 133 -12.59 -1.11 6.87
C GLY A 133 -11.88 -2.45 7.15
N VAL A 134 -12.26 -3.16 8.21
CA VAL A 134 -11.58 -4.37 8.72
C VAL A 134 -12.19 -5.66 8.17
N ALA A 135 -13.51 -5.80 8.28
CA ALA A 135 -14.23 -7.04 8.01
C ALA A 135 -13.99 -7.59 6.59
N PRO A 136 -13.92 -6.77 5.52
CA PRO A 136 -13.63 -7.29 4.17
C PRO A 136 -12.34 -8.09 4.13
N PHE A 137 -11.28 -7.63 4.79
CA PHE A 137 -9.97 -8.29 4.83
C PHE A 137 -9.90 -9.42 5.85
N ARG A 138 -10.57 -9.28 7.00
CA ARG A 138 -10.61 -10.30 8.06
C ARG A 138 -11.38 -11.55 7.62
N ASP A 139 -12.52 -11.35 6.96
CA ASP A 139 -13.51 -12.40 6.72
C ASP A 139 -13.50 -12.93 5.27
N THR A 140 -12.55 -12.45 4.45
CA THR A 140 -12.42 -12.91 3.06
C THR A 140 -12.15 -14.41 2.98
N LYS A 141 -12.76 -15.05 1.96
CA LYS A 141 -12.46 -16.43 1.57
C LYS A 141 -11.45 -16.51 0.43
N ARG A 142 -10.98 -15.36 -0.08
CA ARG A 142 -10.05 -15.26 -1.21
C ARG A 142 -8.60 -15.55 -0.80
N LEU A 143 -8.32 -15.50 0.51
CA LEU A 143 -7.01 -15.77 1.11
C LEU A 143 -7.15 -16.89 2.13
N SER A 144 -6.11 -17.72 2.28
CA SER A 144 -6.05 -18.69 3.37
C SER A 144 -5.94 -17.98 4.73
N GLU A 145 -6.18 -18.70 5.83
CA GLU A 145 -5.97 -18.14 7.18
C GLU A 145 -4.51 -17.70 7.40
N ASN A 146 -3.55 -18.44 6.86
CA ASN A 146 -2.13 -18.08 6.94
C ASN A 146 -1.82 -16.80 6.15
N ASP A 147 -2.40 -16.66 4.96
CA ASP A 147 -2.22 -15.48 4.11
C ASP A 147 -2.87 -14.24 4.73
N LYS A 148 -4.06 -14.40 5.34
CA LYS A 148 -4.70 -13.34 6.12
C LYS A 148 -3.84 -12.93 7.32
N ALA A 149 -3.29 -13.89 8.07
CA ALA A 149 -2.42 -13.60 9.20
C ALA A 149 -1.12 -12.88 8.79
N ALA A 150 -0.53 -13.27 7.65
CA ALA A 150 0.61 -12.58 7.06
C ALA A 150 0.24 -11.13 6.68
N LEU A 151 -0.81 -10.96 5.89
CA LEU A 151 -1.25 -9.66 5.39
C LEU A 151 -1.66 -8.69 6.52
N MET A 152 -2.44 -9.17 7.50
CA MET A 152 -3.04 -8.34 8.55
C MET A 152 -2.14 -8.09 9.76
N GLY A 153 -0.89 -8.56 9.75
CA GLY A 153 0.06 -8.22 10.80
C GLY A 153 1.45 -8.82 10.65
N GLY A 154 1.55 -10.08 10.19
CA GLY A 154 2.82 -10.80 10.13
C GLY A 154 3.88 -10.12 9.26
N THR A 155 3.49 -9.61 8.08
CA THR A 155 4.41 -8.89 7.18
C THR A 155 4.85 -7.55 7.78
N LEU A 156 3.94 -6.84 8.46
CA LEU A 156 4.25 -5.57 9.12
C LEU A 156 5.28 -5.77 10.25
N GLN A 157 5.11 -6.79 11.09
CA GLN A 157 6.07 -7.12 12.15
C GLN A 157 7.49 -7.33 11.59
N LYS A 158 7.62 -8.09 10.49
CA LYS A 158 8.91 -8.30 9.82
C LYS A 158 9.50 -7.00 9.26
N VAL A 159 8.69 -6.19 8.58
CA VAL A 159 9.17 -4.97 7.90
C VAL A 159 9.61 -3.90 8.90
N TYR A 160 8.86 -3.69 9.98
CA TYR A 160 9.15 -2.65 10.97
C TYR A 160 9.96 -3.14 12.17
N LYS A 161 10.23 -4.45 12.28
CA LYS A 161 10.93 -5.07 13.40
C LYS A 161 10.23 -4.78 14.75
N TRP A 162 8.91 -4.95 14.78
CA TRP A 162 8.07 -4.81 15.96
C TRP A 162 7.61 -6.18 16.48
#